data_AF-A0A7X7DPM1-F1
#
_entry.id   AF-A0A7X7DPM1-F1
#
_cell.length_a   1.000
_cell.length_b   1.000
_cell.length_c   1.000
_cell.angle_alpha   90.00
_cell.angle_beta   90.00
_cell.angle_gamma   90.00
#
_symmetry.space_group_name_H-M   'P 1'
#
loop_
_entity.id
_entity.type
_entity.pdbx_description
1 polymer ?
#
loop_
_entity_poly.entity_id
_entity_poly.type
_entity_poly.pdbx_seq_one_letter_code
_entity_poly.pdbx_strand_id
1 'polypeptide(L)' 'MHDVRSKIYYDEGEIKFDTSKPDGTPRKLLDCTKLHSLGWKHKVSMKDGLALAYQYFLKRWDAGEFGK' A
#
# COMPACT_ATOMS: atom_id res chain seq x y z
N MET A 1 2.93 9.64 5.75
CA MET A 1 3.40 8.66 4.75
C MET A 1 4.48 7.71 5.29
N HIS A 2 5.16 8.02 6.40
CA HIS A 2 6.13 7.11 7.04
C HIS A 2 5.50 6.00 7.91
N ASP A 3 4.22 6.14 8.30
CA ASP A 3 3.61 5.37 9.40
C ASP A 3 2.96 4.03 9.00
N VAL A 4 2.72 3.79 7.70
CA VAL A 4 2.03 2.57 7.23
C VAL A 4 2.96 1.36 7.09
N ARG A 5 4.29 1.58 7.12
CA ARG A 5 5.29 0.65 6.59
C ARG A 5 5.73 -0.43 7.57
N SER A 6 5.84 -0.10 8.86
CA SER A 6 6.42 -1.02 9.84
C SER A 6 5.45 -2.08 10.35
N LYS A 7 4.15 -1.81 10.35
CA LYS A 7 3.21 -2.55 11.22
C LYS A 7 2.36 -3.62 10.55
N ILE A 8 2.49 -3.85 9.24
CA ILE A 8 1.63 -4.82 8.52
C ILE A 8 2.38 -6.10 8.14
N TYR A 9 3.69 -6.07 7.94
CA TYR A 9 4.39 -7.13 7.20
C TYR A 9 5.50 -7.84 7.97
N TYR A 10 6.34 -7.10 8.69
CA TYR A 10 7.55 -7.66 9.29
C TYR A 10 8.10 -6.71 10.36
N ASP A 11 7.93 -7.07 11.63
CA ASP A 11 8.29 -6.20 12.76
C ASP A 11 9.81 -6.16 13.04
N GLU A 12 10.60 -7.10 12.51
CA GLU A 12 12.03 -7.26 12.83
C GLU A 12 12.99 -6.77 11.72
N GLY A 13 12.48 -6.19 10.64
CA GLY A 13 13.27 -5.83 9.45
C GLY A 13 13.52 -4.34 9.33
N GLU A 14 14.74 -3.96 8.92
CA GLU A 14 15.08 -2.57 8.64
C GLU A 14 14.91 -2.26 7.14
N ILE A 15 14.16 -1.20 6.82
CA ILE A 15 14.04 -0.69 5.45
C ILE A 15 15.14 0.35 5.21
N LYS A 16 16.09 0.05 4.32
CA LYS A 16 17.15 0.98 3.92
C LYS A 16 16.86 1.58 2.55
N PHE A 17 16.98 2.90 2.45
CA PHE A 17 16.84 3.64 1.20
C PHE A 17 18.23 3.89 0.61
N ASP A 18 18.49 3.37 -0.59
CA ASP A 18 19.71 3.61 -1.33
C ASP A 18 19.59 4.92 -2.13
N THR A 19 20.18 6.00 -1.60
CA THR A 19 20.16 7.33 -2.21
C THR A 19 21.11 7.49 -3.39
N SER A 20 21.90 6.45 -3.73
CA SER A 20 22.72 6.47 -4.96
C SER A 20 21.87 6.31 -6.22
N LYS A 21 20.61 5.88 -6.08
CA LYS A 21 19.67 5.69 -7.18
C LYS A 21 18.88 6.98 -7.42
N PRO A 22 18.63 7.36 -8.69
CA PRO A 22 17.86 8.56 -8.97
C PRO A 22 16.40 8.38 -8.54
N ASP A 23 15.88 9.39 -7.84
CA ASP A 23 14.45 9.48 -7.55
C ASP A 23 13.64 9.83 -8.81
N GLY A 24 12.39 9.34 -8.84
CA GLY A 24 11.42 9.77 -9.84
C GLY A 24 10.86 11.17 -9.57
N THR A 25 9.74 11.53 -10.21
CA THR A 25 9.07 12.80 -9.93
C THR A 25 8.66 12.90 -8.45
N PRO A 26 9.04 13.96 -7.70
CA PRO A 26 8.85 14.03 -6.25
C PRO A 26 7.40 13.91 -5.77
N ARG A 27 6.43 14.25 -6.63
CA ARG A 27 5.00 14.16 -6.31
C ARG A 27 4.19 13.85 -7.55
N LYS A 28 3.35 12.82 -7.45
CA LYS A 28 2.35 12.49 -8.45
C LYS A 28 1.05 12.10 -7.74
N LEU A 29 0.09 13.02 -7.72
CA LEU A 29 -1.21 12.87 -7.05
C LEU A 29 -2.31 13.34 -8.01
N LEU A 30 -3.49 12.73 -7.91
CA LEU A 30 -4.68 13.19 -8.61
C LEU A 30 -5.47 14.15 -7.71
N ASP A 31 -6.07 15.18 -8.31
CA ASP A 31 -7.06 16.02 -7.63
C ASP A 31 -8.44 15.33 -7.64
N CYS A 32 -8.94 15.02 -6.45
CA CYS A 32 -10.22 14.34 -6.25
C CYS A 32 -11.39 15.30 -5.97
N THR A 33 -11.20 16.62 -6.07
CA THR A 33 -12.21 17.64 -5.73
C THR A 33 -13.54 17.42 -6.46
N LYS A 34 -13.49 17.09 -7.76
CA LYS A 34 -14.69 16.81 -8.57
C LYS A 34 -15.44 15.56 -8.10
N LEU A 35 -14.74 14.51 -7.70
CA LEU A 35 -15.39 13.29 -7.19
C LEU A 35 -16.05 13.56 -5.84
N HIS A 36 -15.36 14.32 -4.97
CA HIS A 36 -15.89 14.70 -3.66
C HIS A 36 -17.12 15.61 -3.76
N SER A 37 -17.15 16.54 -4.73
CA SER A 37 -18.32 17.41 -4.95
C SER A 37 -19.54 16.65 -5.47
N LEU A 38 -19.34 15.54 -6.18
CA LEU A 38 -20.38 14.62 -6.60
C LEU A 38 -20.85 13.68 -5.46
N GLY A 39 -20.37 13.88 -4.23
CA GLY A 39 -20.75 13.10 -3.06
C GLY A 39 -20.01 11.76 -2.93
N TRP A 40 -19.12 11.42 -3.86
CA TRP A 40 -18.31 10.21 -3.76
C TRP A 40 -17.07 10.46 -2.91
N LYS A 41 -16.81 9.57 -1.95
CA LYS A 41 -15.57 9.56 -1.17
C LYS A 41 -15.05 8.13 -1.03
N HIS A 42 -13.73 7.97 -1.04
CA HIS A 42 -13.11 6.70 -0.74
C HIS A 42 -13.48 6.26 0.69
N LYS A 43 -13.73 4.96 0.88
CA LYS A 43 -14.12 4.39 2.18
C LYS A 43 -12.99 3.63 2.86
N VAL A 44 -11.99 3.21 2.10
CA VAL A 44 -10.90 2.37 2.55
C VAL A 44 -9.64 3.23 2.65
N SER A 45 -9.00 3.23 3.82
CA SER A 45 -7.71 3.90 3.99
C SER A 45 -6.60 3.10 3.33
N MET A 46 -5.45 3.73 3.08
CA MET A 46 -4.29 3.01 2.55
C MET A 46 -3.87 1.84 3.45
N LYS A 47 -3.90 2.04 4.77
CA LYS A 47 -3.51 1.02 5.75
C LYS A 47 -4.44 -0.19 5.70
N ASP A 48 -5.75 0.07 5.68
CA ASP A 48 -6.76 -1.00 5.70
C ASP A 48 -6.77 -1.76 4.37
N GLY A 49 -6.72 -1.03 3.25
CA GLY A 49 -6.67 -1.65 1.93
C GLY A 49 -5.44 -2.54 1.75
N LEU A 50 -4.31 -2.10 2.30
CA LEU A 50 -3.05 -2.85 2.25
C LEU A 50 -3.11 -4.13 3.09
N ALA A 51 -3.66 -4.07 4.30
CA ALA A 51 -3.88 -5.23 5.15
C ALA A 51 -4.85 -6.24 4.50
N LEU A 52 -5.96 -5.77 3.92
CA LEU A 52 -6.93 -6.60 3.22
C LEU A 52 -6.31 -7.32 2.01
N ALA A 53 -5.55 -6.59 1.19
CA ALA A 53 -4.87 -7.17 0.04
C ALA A 53 -3.85 -8.23 0.45
N TYR A 54 -3.10 -8.01 1.54
CA TYR A 54 -2.14 -8.97 2.04
C TYR A 54 -2.79 -10.23 2.60
N GLN A 55 -3.86 -10.09 3.41
CA GLN A 55 -4.62 -11.23 3.90
C GLN A 55 -5.22 -12.06 2.75
N TYR A 56 -5.73 -11.39 1.72
CA TYR A 56 -6.21 -12.05 0.51
C TYR A 56 -5.09 -12.86 -0.16
N PHE A 57 -3.90 -12.27 -0.31
CA PHE A 57 -2.73 -12.96 -0.86
C PHE A 57 -2.35 -14.20 -0.05
N LEU A 58 -2.22 -14.09 1.28
CA LEU A 58 -1.85 -15.21 2.16
C LEU A 58 -2.84 -16.37 2.06
N LYS A 59 -4.16 -16.08 2.09
CA LYS A 59 -5.19 -17.11 1.95
C LYS A 59 -5.02 -17.93 0.68
N ARG A 60 -4.71 -17.28 -0.44
CA ARG A 60 -4.55 -17.94 -1.75
C ARG A 60 -3.19 -18.63 -1.88
N TRP A 61 -2.17 -18.06 -1.25
CA TRP A 61 -0.86 -18.68 -1.11
C TRP A 61 -0.96 -20.00 -0.36
N ASP A 62 -1.64 -20.01 0.78
CA ASP A 62 -1.86 -21.21 1.60
C ASP A 62 -2.76 -22.23 0.91
N ALA A 63 -3.69 -21.79 0.06
CA ALA A 63 -4.49 -22.67 -0.80
C ALA A 63 -3.71 -23.22 -2.01
N GLY A 64 -2.43 -22.84 -2.19
CA GLY A 64 -1.58 -23.32 -3.28
C GLY A 64 -1.89 -22.72 -4.65
N GLU A 65 -2.67 -21.63 -4.73
CA GLU A 65 -3.13 -21.05 -6.00
C GLU A 65 -2.00 -20.43 -6.85
N PHE A 66 -0.87 -20.10 -6.24
CA PHE A 66 0.24 -19.43 -6.93
C PHE A 66 1.34 -20.39 -7.41
N GLY A 67 1.20 -21.70 -7.17
CA GLY A 67 2.18 -22.71 -7.56
C GLY A 67 3.53 -22.58 -6.84
N LYS A 68 4.18 -23.72 -6.61
CA LYS A 68 5.64 -23.77 -6.52
C LYS A 68 6.16 -24.39 -7.79
#